data_AF-R6NUL9-F1
#
_entry.id   AF-R6NUL9-F1
#
_cell.length_a   1.000
_cell.length_b   1.000
_cell.length_c   1.000
_cell.angle_alpha   90.00
_cell.angle_beta   90.00
_cell.angle_gamma   90.00
#
_symmetry.space_group_name_H-M   'P 1'
#
loop_
_entity.id
_entity.type
_entity.pdbx_description
1 polymer ?
#
loop_
_entity_poly.entity_id
_entity_poly.type
_entity_poly.pdbx_seq_one_letter_code
_entity_poly.pdbx_strand_id
1 'polypeptide(L)' 'MRVVKAYEKYTVEAATTGSEAAAINALLVHPLVGDWEKAHKCFEEMKWAHKAYLPEFFPNDVVIKC' A
#
# COMPACT_ATOMS: atom_id res chain seq x y z
N MET A 1 -6.79 21.30 -0.85
CA MET A 1 -5.68 20.37 -1.17
C MET A 1 -5.10 19.72 0.10
N ARG A 2 -5.92 19.05 0.94
CA ARG A 2 -5.42 18.40 2.18
C ARG A 2 -5.48 16.87 2.09
N VAL A 3 -6.57 16.35 1.53
CA VAL A 3 -6.85 14.91 1.39
C VAL A 3 -5.81 14.21 0.51
N VAL A 4 -5.55 14.74 -0.69
CA VAL A 4 -4.55 14.15 -1.62
C VAL A 4 -3.15 14.16 -1.01
N LYS A 5 -2.77 15.22 -0.28
CA LYS A 5 -1.46 15.29 0.38
C LYS A 5 -1.32 14.25 1.50
N ALA A 6 -2.40 13.95 2.23
CA ALA A 6 -2.41 12.90 3.23
C ALA A 6 -2.29 11.51 2.59
N TYR A 7 -3.02 11.26 1.50
CA TYR A 7 -2.86 10.05 0.68
C TYR A 7 -1.40 9.85 0.23
N GLU A 8 -0.76 10.89 -0.32
CA GLU A 8 0.63 10.84 -0.76
C GLU A 8 1.60 10.49 0.39
N LYS A 9 1.40 11.11 1.58
CA LYS A 9 2.25 10.86 2.75
C LYS A 9 2.15 9.40 3.21
N TYR A 10 0.93 8.89 3.38
CA TYR A 10 0.71 7.50 3.79
C TYR A 10 1.21 6.51 2.75
N THR A 11 1.08 6.83 1.47
CA THR A 11 1.59 5.99 0.38
C THR A 11 3.11 5.90 0.43
N VAL A 12 3.82 7.02 0.64
CA VAL A 12 5.29 7.03 0.78
C VAL A 12 5.71 6.24 2.02
N GLU A 13 5.05 6.45 3.17
CA GLU A 13 5.33 5.70 4.39
C GLU A 13 5.20 4.19 4.18
N ALA A 14 4.10 3.75 3.56
CA ALA A 14 3.87 2.36 3.21
C ALA A 14 4.95 1.82 2.27
N ALA A 15 5.33 2.60 1.25
CA ALA A 15 6.33 2.19 0.25
C ALA A 15 7.74 2.04 0.83
N THR A 16 8.12 2.84 1.84
CA THR A 16 9.46 2.79 2.44
C THR A 16 9.57 1.87 3.65
N THR A 17 8.46 1.47 4.26
CA THR A 17 8.45 0.66 5.50
C THR A 17 7.76 -0.68 5.36
N GLY A 18 7.04 -0.93 4.25
CA GLY A 18 6.17 -2.10 4.12
C GLY A 18 4.94 -2.07 5.03
N SER A 19 4.59 -0.91 5.61
CA SER A 19 3.46 -0.79 6.55
C SER A 19 2.11 -0.94 5.83
N GLU A 20 1.44 -2.07 6.07
CA GLU A 20 0.08 -2.33 5.58
C GLU A 20 -0.93 -1.33 6.15
N ALA A 21 -0.77 -0.95 7.43
CA ALA A 21 -1.64 0.04 8.06
C ALA A 21 -1.55 1.39 7.34
N ALA A 22 -0.34 1.83 6.96
CA ALA A 22 -0.15 3.05 6.17
C ALA A 22 -0.78 2.93 4.77
N ALA A 23 -0.64 1.77 4.12
CA ALA A 23 -1.24 1.54 2.80
C ALA A 23 -2.78 1.61 2.84
N ILE A 24 -3.40 0.97 3.84
CA ILE A 24 -4.85 1.02 4.03
C ILE A 24 -5.29 2.46 4.38
N ASN A 25 -4.58 3.17 5.24
CA ASN A 25 -4.89 4.57 5.56
C ASN A 25 -4.82 5.47 4.31
N ALA A 26 -3.86 5.24 3.41
CA ALA A 26 -3.82 5.94 2.13
C ALA A 26 -5.11 5.70 1.33
N LEU A 27 -5.50 4.43 1.16
CA LEU A 27 -6.72 4.09 0.42
C LEU A 27 -7.97 4.72 1.05
N LEU A 28 -8.15 4.62 2.37
CA LEU A 28 -9.33 5.16 3.05
C LEU A 28 -9.45 6.69 2.98
N VAL A 29 -8.31 7.39 2.94
CA VAL A 29 -8.30 8.85 2.78
C VAL A 29 -8.64 9.25 1.34
N HIS A 30 -8.45 8.37 0.35
CA HIS A 30 -8.70 8.70 -1.04
C HIS A 30 -10.21 8.87 -1.32
N PRO A 31 -10.67 10.00 -1.91
CA PRO A 31 -12.10 10.29 -2.12
C PRO A 31 -12.86 9.31 -3.05
N LEU A 32 -12.17 8.37 -3.70
CA LEU A 32 -12.78 7.35 -4.57
C LEU A 32 -13.05 6.04 -3.82
N VAL A 33 -12.52 5.93 -2.60
CA VAL A 33 -12.67 4.76 -1.74
C VAL A 33 -13.68 5.12 -0.66
N GLY A 34 -14.86 4.54 -0.73
CA GLY A 34 -15.95 4.80 0.23
C GLY A 34 -16.19 3.69 1.25
N ASP A 35 -15.46 2.56 1.14
CA ASP A 35 -15.73 1.35 1.91
C ASP A 35 -14.43 0.65 2.32
N TRP A 36 -14.33 0.33 3.61
CA TRP A 36 -13.12 -0.27 4.20
C TRP A 36 -12.90 -1.70 3.71
N GLU A 37 -13.95 -2.51 3.62
CA GLU A 37 -13.83 -3.91 3.25
C GLU A 37 -13.35 -4.05 1.80
N LYS A 38 -13.88 -3.24 0.89
CA LYS A 38 -13.41 -3.15 -0.49
C LYS A 38 -11.97 -2.65 -0.59
N ALA A 39 -11.60 -1.65 0.21
CA ALA A 39 -10.23 -1.13 0.23
C ALA A 39 -9.23 -2.21 0.67
N HIS A 40 -9.55 -2.95 1.73
CA HIS A 40 -8.70 -4.03 2.23
C HIS A 40 -8.57 -5.17 1.22
N LYS A 41 -9.69 -5.63 0.63
CA LYS A 41 -9.65 -6.68 -0.40
C LYS A 41 -8.82 -6.27 -1.61
N CYS A 42 -9.00 -5.03 -2.09
CA CYS A 42 -8.23 -4.46 -3.19
C CYS A 42 -6.73 -4.41 -2.86
N PHE A 43 -6.38 -3.93 -1.66
CA PHE A 43 -4.99 -3.89 -1.20
C PHE A 43 -4.36 -5.27 -1.18
N GLU A 44 -5.01 -6.27 -0.57
CA GLU A 44 -4.49 -7.63 -0.52
C GLU A 44 -4.29 -8.22 -1.92
N GLU A 45 -5.29 -8.09 -2.79
CA GLU A 45 -5.19 -8.58 -4.18
C GLU A 45 -4.02 -7.93 -4.92
N MET A 46 -3.89 -6.60 -4.84
CA MET A 46 -2.79 -5.88 -5.50
C MET A 46 -1.42 -6.20 -4.90
N LYS A 47 -1.32 -6.34 -3.58
CA LYS A 47 -0.08 -6.68 -2.85
C LYS A 47 0.46 -8.02 -3.34
N TRP A 48 -0.39 -9.04 -3.42
CA TRP A 48 -0.01 -10.36 -3.91
C TRP A 48 0.26 -10.38 -5.42
N ALA A 49 -0.56 -9.70 -6.23
CA ALA A 49 -0.35 -9.61 -7.68
C ALA A 49 0.99 -8.97 -8.05
N HIS A 50 1.47 -8.02 -7.26
CA HIS A 50 2.73 -7.31 -7.48
C HIS A 50 3.86 -7.77 -6.53
N LYS A 51 3.73 -8.94 -5.90
CA LYS A 51 4.69 -9.50 -4.94
C LYS A 51 6.15 -9.35 -5.39
N ALA A 52 6.44 -9.65 -6.66
CA ALA A 52 7.79 -9.58 -7.23
C ALA A 52 8.41 -8.16 -7.25
N TYR A 53 7.59 -7.11 -7.12
CA TYR A 53 8.00 -5.70 -7.18
C TYR A 53 7.88 -4.99 -5.82
N LEU A 54 7.48 -5.69 -4.76
CA LEU A 54 7.23 -5.13 -3.43
C LEU A 54 8.18 -5.71 -2.38
N PRO A 55 9.49 -5.45 -2.47
CA PRO A 55 10.48 -6.03 -1.56
C PRO A 55 10.22 -5.66 -0.08
N GLU A 56 9.76 -4.44 0.19
CA GLU A 56 9.44 -3.99 1.55
C GLU A 56 8.24 -4.72 2.17
N PHE A 57 7.30 -5.20 1.35
CA PHE A 57 6.16 -6.00 1.83
C PHE A 57 6.46 -7.50 1.88
N PHE A 58 7.48 -7.97 1.14
CA PHE A 58 7.88 -9.37 1.05
C PHE A 58 9.41 -9.53 1.21
N PRO A 59 9.97 -9.16 2.39
CA PRO A 59 11.42 -9.12 2.58
C PRO A 59 12.10 -10.49 2.44
N ASN A 60 11.36 -11.59 2.64
CA ASN A 60 11.89 -12.95 2.59
C ASN A 60 11.85 -13.59 1.19
N ASP A 61 11.16 -12.98 0.22
CA ASP A 61 11.03 -13.50 -1.15
C ASP A 61 12.01 -12.85 -2.14
N VAL A 62 12.83 -11.90 -1.67
CA VAL A 62 13.79 -11.20 -2.51
C VAL A 62 14.98 -12.12 -2.79
N VAL A 63 14.92 -12.84 -3.92
CA VAL A 63 16.13 -13.25 -4.63
C VAL A 63 16.80 -11.96 -5.08
N ILE A 64 17.80 -11.51 -4.33
CA ILE A 64 18.68 -10.41 -4.75
C ILE A 64 19.25 -10.82 -6.11
N LYS A 65 18.67 -10.31 -7.20
CA LYS A 65 19.38 -10.22 -8.47
C LYS A 65 20.41 -9.12 -8.27
N CYS A 66 21.60 -9.55 -7.85
CA CYS A 66 22.83 -8.79 -8.00
C CYS A 66 22.95 -8.22 -9.41
#